data_AF-A0A358QR21-F1
#
_entry.id   AF-A0A358QR21-F1
#
_cell.length_a   1.000
_cell.length_b   1.000
_cell.length_c   1.000
_cell.angle_alpha   90.00
_cell.angle_beta   90.00
_cell.angle_gamma   90.00
#
_symmetry.space_group_name_H-M   'P 1'
#
loop_
_entity.id
_entity.type
_entity.pdbx_description
1 polymer ?
#
loop_
_entity_poly.entity_id
_entity_poly.type
_entity_poly.pdbx_seq_one_letter_code
_entity_poly.pdbx_strand_id
1 'polypeptide(L)'
;MIDRVLRTVSLGGNVLLFGADGSGRTALLHEIARRLALGGQPVDLVDGSRVHDAARLLNLVLRVRGATVAGTDDIPAMLVDLGSVALAPAHVVCLDDVEVETAQELFGKWRRHLWRLGISWVVVGGAEDPTPYLDSGADAWWEDGVLPVPPLDQAEARELAAQRLQEAGFQGECPGELLDGARGNPRDLVRRVRSFLLTQSEAGTGLSGSAQPLARWTGRASVALPDELSADEARLTALVRSSGPFSLADRTLPAELGWAYGKVHRVANELVRRGVLTRTEAPGEIGRPRVVYSLTVA
;
A
#
# COMPACT_ATOMS: atom_id res chain seq x y z
N MET A 1 -15.15 -14.57 -2.06
CA MET A 1 -15.18 -13.09 -2.22
C MET A 1 -14.77 -12.64 -3.62
N ILE A 2 -13.55 -12.96 -4.08
CA ILE A 2 -12.99 -12.51 -5.36
C ILE A 2 -13.95 -12.73 -6.54
N ASP A 3 -14.49 -13.94 -6.70
CA ASP A 3 -15.38 -14.24 -7.83
C ASP A 3 -16.67 -13.42 -7.82
N ARG A 4 -17.13 -12.97 -6.65
CA ARG A 4 -18.26 -12.04 -6.53
C ARG A 4 -17.88 -10.68 -7.08
N VAL A 5 -16.72 -10.14 -6.70
CA VAL A 5 -16.20 -8.86 -7.23
C VAL A 5 -16.03 -8.93 -8.74
N LEU A 6 -15.38 -9.99 -9.24
CA LEU A 6 -15.16 -10.17 -10.68
C LEU A 6 -16.48 -10.23 -11.45
N ARG A 7 -17.49 -10.93 -10.94
CA ARG A 7 -18.83 -10.96 -11.54
C ARG A 7 -19.51 -9.58 -11.53
N THR A 8 -19.50 -8.87 -10.41
CA THR A 8 -20.10 -7.53 -10.31
C THR A 8 -19.48 -6.58 -11.32
N VAL A 9 -18.14 -6.53 -11.39
CA VAL A 9 -17.41 -5.68 -12.32
C VAL A 9 -17.64 -6.08 -13.79
N SER A 10 -17.74 -7.38 -14.09
CA SER A 10 -18.05 -7.86 -15.45
C SER A 10 -19.44 -7.45 -15.93
N LEU A 11 -20.36 -7.17 -15.00
CA LEU A 11 -21.71 -6.64 -15.29
C LEU A 11 -21.75 -5.10 -15.34
N GLY A 12 -20.61 -4.42 -15.18
CA GLY A 12 -20.52 -2.96 -15.14
C GLY A 12 -20.76 -2.35 -13.76
N GLY A 13 -20.92 -3.16 -12.71
CA GLY A 13 -21.13 -2.69 -11.35
C GLY A 13 -19.86 -2.14 -10.69
N ASN A 14 -20.05 -1.39 -9.60
CA ASN A 14 -18.98 -0.86 -8.76
C ASN A 14 -18.95 -1.58 -7.42
N VAL A 15 -17.75 -1.68 -6.83
CA VAL A 15 -17.52 -2.40 -5.58
C VAL A 15 -16.76 -1.53 -4.58
N LEU A 16 -17.28 -1.46 -3.36
CA LEU A 16 -16.61 -0.93 -2.17
C LEU A 16 -16.22 -2.11 -1.25
N LEU A 17 -14.93 -2.22 -0.95
CA LEU A 17 -14.36 -3.16 -0.01
C LEU A 17 -14.05 -2.44 1.32
N PHE A 18 -14.49 -3.00 2.43
CA PHE A 18 -14.28 -2.47 3.77
C PHE A 18 -14.01 -3.59 4.78
N GLY A 19 -13.48 -3.24 5.95
CA GLY A 19 -13.14 -4.21 6.99
C GLY A 19 -12.03 -3.69 7.90
N ALA A 20 -11.74 -4.43 8.97
CA ALA A 20 -10.76 -4.02 9.97
C ALA A 20 -9.36 -3.82 9.38
N ASP A 21 -8.54 -3.02 10.04
CA ASP A 21 -7.15 -2.83 9.65
C ASP A 21 -6.35 -4.14 9.68
N GLY A 22 -5.66 -4.43 8.59
CA GLY A 22 -4.89 -5.67 8.45
C GLY A 22 -5.70 -6.90 8.04
N SER A 23 -7.03 -6.77 7.81
CA SER A 23 -7.92 -7.82 7.28
C SER A 23 -7.55 -8.31 5.86
N GLY A 24 -6.66 -7.61 5.16
CA GLY A 24 -6.20 -8.01 3.84
C GLY A 24 -6.91 -7.32 2.67
N ARG A 25 -7.66 -6.23 2.90
CA ARG A 25 -8.34 -5.43 1.86
C ARG A 25 -7.43 -5.10 0.65
N THR A 26 -6.26 -4.49 0.90
CA THR A 26 -5.25 -4.20 -0.13
C THR A 26 -4.77 -5.45 -0.86
N ALA A 27 -4.49 -6.54 -0.13
CA ALA A 27 -4.05 -7.79 -0.73
C ALA A 27 -5.12 -8.42 -1.63
N LEU A 28 -6.39 -8.33 -1.20
CA LEU A 28 -7.55 -8.76 -1.97
C LEU A 28 -7.72 -7.90 -3.24
N LEU A 29 -7.61 -6.58 -3.12
CA LEU A 29 -7.66 -5.65 -4.26
C LEU A 29 -6.57 -5.97 -5.30
N HIS A 30 -5.33 -6.20 -4.84
CA HIS A 30 -4.23 -6.57 -5.73
C HIS A 30 -4.46 -7.92 -6.43
N GLU A 31 -5.00 -8.91 -5.72
CA GLU A 31 -5.37 -10.19 -6.31
C GLU A 31 -6.51 -10.07 -7.33
N ILE A 32 -7.51 -9.22 -7.05
CA ILE A 32 -8.58 -8.90 -8.01
C ILE A 32 -7.99 -8.26 -9.27
N ALA A 33 -7.16 -7.22 -9.12
CA ALA A 33 -6.50 -6.57 -10.24
C ALA A 33 -5.64 -7.56 -11.05
N ARG A 34 -4.90 -8.45 -10.38
CA ARG A 34 -4.11 -9.51 -11.02
C ARG A 34 -4.99 -10.46 -11.85
N ARG A 35 -6.13 -10.91 -11.30
CA ARG A 35 -7.04 -11.81 -12.03
C ARG A 35 -7.73 -11.14 -13.21
N LEU A 36 -8.11 -9.86 -13.08
CA LEU A 36 -8.65 -9.07 -14.19
C LEU A 36 -7.61 -8.96 -15.32
N ALA A 37 -6.38 -8.58 -14.99
CA ALA A 37 -5.29 -8.47 -15.96
C ALA A 37 -4.99 -9.80 -16.67
N LEU A 38 -4.94 -10.92 -15.92
CA LEU A 38 -4.73 -12.26 -16.50
C LEU A 38 -5.91 -12.71 -17.38
N GLY A 39 -7.12 -12.25 -17.09
CA GLY A 39 -8.31 -12.46 -17.92
C GLY A 39 -8.39 -11.57 -19.17
N GLY A 40 -7.38 -10.72 -19.40
CA GLY A 40 -7.36 -9.78 -20.52
C GLY A 40 -8.22 -8.53 -20.32
N GLN A 41 -8.77 -8.33 -19.12
CA GLN A 41 -9.54 -7.14 -18.77
C GLN A 41 -8.58 -5.98 -18.44
N PRO A 42 -8.69 -4.82 -19.11
CA PRO A 42 -7.90 -3.64 -18.76
C PRO A 42 -8.20 -3.19 -17.33
N VAL A 43 -7.14 -3.03 -16.53
CA VAL A 43 -7.25 -2.63 -15.12
C VAL A 43 -6.11 -1.70 -14.73
N ASP A 44 -6.47 -0.61 -14.05
CA ASP A 44 -5.50 0.27 -13.39
C ASP A 44 -5.57 0.06 -11.88
N LEU A 45 -4.41 0.05 -11.23
CA LEU A 45 -4.31 0.05 -9.78
C LEU A 45 -3.71 1.39 -9.33
N VAL A 46 -4.45 2.10 -8.49
CA VAL A 46 -4.08 3.43 -7.98
C VAL A 46 -4.07 3.40 -6.47
N ASP A 47 -2.96 3.86 -5.89
CA ASP A 47 -2.85 4.10 -4.46
C ASP A 47 -3.42 5.48 -4.14
N GLY A 48 -4.54 5.51 -3.42
CA GLY A 48 -5.21 6.72 -2.95
C GLY A 48 -4.72 7.20 -1.59
N SER A 49 -3.79 6.49 -0.95
CA SER A 49 -3.29 6.87 0.36
C SER A 49 -2.69 8.27 0.32
N ARG A 50 -2.99 9.08 1.35
CA ARG A 50 -2.53 10.48 1.50
C ARG A 50 -3.10 11.45 0.44
N VAL A 51 -4.17 11.06 -0.26
CA VAL A 51 -4.90 11.92 -1.20
C VAL A 51 -6.22 12.36 -0.57
N HIS A 52 -6.25 13.61 -0.16
CA HIS A 52 -7.34 14.21 0.60
C HIS A 52 -8.30 15.02 -0.27
N ASP A 53 -8.21 14.89 -1.59
CA ASP A 53 -9.02 15.66 -2.53
C ASP A 53 -9.30 14.89 -3.84
N ALA A 54 -10.52 15.03 -4.36
CA ALA A 54 -10.99 14.27 -5.52
C ALA A 54 -10.27 14.63 -6.83
N ALA A 55 -9.86 15.90 -6.97
CA ALA A 55 -9.10 16.35 -8.13
C ALA A 55 -7.73 15.65 -8.19
N ARG A 56 -6.94 15.65 -7.12
CA ARG A 56 -5.67 14.92 -7.08
C ARG A 56 -5.84 13.43 -7.30
N LEU A 57 -6.89 12.81 -6.75
CA LEU A 57 -7.15 11.40 -6.97
C LEU A 57 -7.43 11.09 -8.45
N LEU A 58 -8.27 11.89 -9.11
CA LEU A 58 -8.53 11.75 -10.55
C LEU A 58 -7.28 12.04 -11.40
N ASN A 59 -6.43 12.99 -10.98
CA ASN A 59 -5.15 13.24 -11.64
C ASN A 59 -4.21 12.04 -11.56
N LEU A 60 -4.22 11.29 -10.45
CA LEU A 60 -3.47 10.04 -10.34
C LEU A 60 -4.01 8.98 -11.32
N VAL A 61 -5.34 8.81 -11.38
CA VAL A 61 -5.98 7.88 -12.33
C VAL A 61 -5.60 8.23 -13.77
N LEU A 62 -5.71 9.50 -14.16
CA LEU A 62 -5.33 9.99 -15.49
C LEU A 62 -3.86 9.70 -15.82
N ARG A 63 -2.95 9.92 -14.86
CA ARG A 63 -1.52 9.67 -15.03
C ARG A 63 -1.21 8.18 -15.19
N VAL A 64 -1.84 7.30 -14.40
CA VAL A 64 -1.66 5.84 -14.53
C VAL A 64 -2.09 5.39 -15.93
N ARG A 65 -3.11 6.04 -16.50
CA ARG A 65 -3.59 5.81 -17.87
C ARG A 65 -2.75 6.47 -18.96
N GLY A 66 -1.66 7.15 -18.61
CA GLY A 66 -0.77 7.81 -19.56
C GLY A 66 -1.28 9.13 -20.13
N ALA A 67 -2.33 9.71 -19.54
CA ALA A 67 -2.82 11.03 -19.94
C ALA A 67 -1.88 12.14 -19.45
N THR A 68 -1.58 13.11 -20.32
CA THR A 68 -0.94 14.36 -19.92
C THR A 68 -1.96 15.24 -19.21
N VAL A 69 -1.89 15.23 -17.88
CA VAL A 69 -2.70 16.10 -17.03
C VAL A 69 -2.21 17.54 -17.15
N ALA A 70 -3.04 18.42 -17.73
CA ALA A 70 -2.89 19.85 -17.49
C ALA A 70 -3.12 20.07 -15.98
N GLY A 71 -2.26 20.82 -15.28
CA GLY A 71 -2.33 21.01 -13.82
C GLY A 71 -3.54 21.81 -13.33
N THR A 72 -4.73 21.50 -13.83
CA THR A 72 -6.02 22.03 -13.43
C THR A 72 -6.63 21.17 -12.33
N ASP A 73 -7.35 21.80 -11.42
CA ASP A 73 -8.18 21.14 -10.41
C ASP A 73 -9.66 21.07 -10.85
N ASP A 74 -9.94 21.32 -12.14
CA ASP A 74 -11.28 21.28 -12.73
C ASP A 74 -11.73 19.84 -13.02
N ILE A 75 -12.40 19.24 -12.03
CA ILE A 75 -12.92 17.86 -12.09
C ILE A 75 -13.74 17.57 -13.37
N PRO A 76 -14.71 18.41 -13.80
CA PRO A 76 -15.41 18.24 -15.07
C PRO A 76 -14.49 18.01 -16.28
N ALA A 77 -13.47 18.86 -16.47
CA ALA A 77 -12.52 18.73 -17.57
C ALA A 77 -11.73 17.43 -17.47
N MET A 78 -11.28 17.09 -16.27
CA MET A 78 -10.54 15.86 -16.00
C MET A 78 -11.35 14.58 -16.27
N LEU A 79 -12.66 14.60 -15.99
CA LEU A 79 -13.56 13.50 -16.30
C LEU A 79 -13.79 13.36 -17.81
N VAL A 80 -13.83 14.46 -18.55
CA VAL A 80 -13.86 14.43 -20.03
C VAL A 80 -12.57 13.81 -20.58
N ASP A 81 -11.42 14.23 -20.05
CA ASP A 81 -10.12 13.65 -20.43
C ASP A 81 -10.07 12.15 -20.13
N LEU A 82 -10.57 11.73 -18.96
CA LEU A 82 -10.62 10.33 -18.56
C LEU A 82 -11.49 9.49 -19.51
N GLY A 83 -12.60 10.05 -19.98
CA GLY A 83 -13.46 9.41 -20.98
C GLY A 83 -12.81 9.31 -22.35
N SER A 84 -12.02 10.31 -22.75
CA SER A 84 -11.32 10.32 -24.05
C SER A 84 -10.23 9.24 -24.16
N VAL A 85 -9.62 8.87 -23.03
CA VAL A 85 -8.62 7.81 -22.93
C VAL A 85 -9.28 6.41 -22.88
N ALA A 86 -10.59 6.35 -22.63
CA ALA A 86 -11.35 5.12 -22.46
C ALA A 86 -12.13 4.72 -23.73
N LEU A 87 -11.44 4.27 -24.78
CA LEU A 87 -12.09 3.90 -26.05
C LEU A 87 -12.12 2.39 -26.38
N ALA A 88 -11.73 1.47 -25.47
CA ALA A 88 -11.89 0.02 -25.65
C ALA A 88 -11.76 -0.76 -24.31
N PRO A 89 -12.30 -1.99 -24.24
CA PRO A 89 -13.62 -2.38 -23.66
C PRO A 89 -13.86 -1.86 -22.23
N ALA A 90 -14.91 -2.34 -21.52
CA ALA A 90 -15.20 -1.96 -20.13
C ALA A 90 -13.90 -1.98 -19.31
N HIS A 91 -13.48 -0.84 -18.75
CA HIS A 91 -12.20 -0.70 -18.05
C HIS A 91 -12.45 -0.72 -16.55
N VAL A 92 -11.52 -1.26 -15.76
CA VAL A 92 -11.66 -1.33 -14.30
C VAL A 92 -10.62 -0.45 -13.63
N VAL A 93 -11.06 0.41 -12.71
CA VAL A 93 -10.15 1.18 -11.85
C VAL A 93 -10.22 0.63 -10.43
N CYS A 94 -9.09 0.12 -9.96
CA CYS A 94 -8.88 -0.34 -8.59
C CYS A 94 -8.23 0.79 -7.78
N LEU A 95 -8.94 1.33 -6.79
CA LEU A 95 -8.42 2.35 -5.88
C LEU A 95 -8.15 1.74 -4.50
N ASP A 96 -6.94 1.87 -4.00
CA ASP A 96 -6.59 1.47 -2.63
C ASP A 96 -6.63 2.67 -1.68
N ASP A 97 -7.01 2.40 -0.42
CA ASP A 97 -6.96 3.35 0.70
C ASP A 97 -7.52 4.76 0.42
N VAL A 98 -8.77 4.82 -0.07
CA VAL A 98 -9.44 6.10 -0.35
C VAL A 98 -10.11 6.64 0.91
N GLU A 99 -9.89 7.92 1.21
CA GLU A 99 -10.56 8.61 2.32
C GLU A 99 -12.03 8.88 2.07
N VAL A 100 -12.80 9.02 3.17
CA VAL A 100 -14.25 9.21 3.14
C VAL A 100 -14.63 10.48 2.38
N GLU A 101 -14.04 11.65 2.70
CA GLU A 101 -14.42 12.91 2.04
C GLU A 101 -14.15 12.85 0.53
N THR A 102 -12.98 12.33 0.14
CA THR A 102 -12.59 12.14 -1.26
C THR A 102 -13.57 11.22 -2.00
N ALA A 103 -13.95 10.11 -1.37
CA ALA A 103 -14.90 9.16 -1.95
C ALA A 103 -16.31 9.75 -2.08
N GLN A 104 -16.80 10.48 -1.07
CA GLN A 104 -18.11 11.15 -1.10
C GLN A 104 -18.17 12.22 -2.20
N GLU A 105 -17.10 13.00 -2.37
CA GLU A 105 -17.04 13.97 -3.46
C GLU A 105 -17.06 13.27 -4.82
N LEU A 106 -16.20 12.27 -5.03
CA LEU A 106 -16.07 11.63 -6.33
C LEU A 106 -17.30 10.79 -6.69
N PHE A 107 -17.71 9.88 -5.80
CA PHE A 107 -18.76 8.89 -6.03
C PHE A 107 -20.15 9.33 -5.59
N GLY A 108 -20.28 10.44 -4.85
CA GLY A 108 -21.56 11.07 -4.53
C GLY A 108 -21.86 12.23 -5.49
N LYS A 109 -21.07 13.31 -5.40
CA LYS A 109 -21.28 14.55 -6.16
C LYS A 109 -21.01 14.37 -7.66
N TRP A 110 -19.94 13.67 -8.05
CA TRP A 110 -19.57 13.50 -9.46
C TRP A 110 -20.07 12.19 -10.12
N ARG A 111 -20.85 11.37 -9.40
CA ARG A 111 -21.33 10.05 -9.85
C ARG A 111 -21.95 10.01 -11.24
N ARG A 112 -22.75 11.02 -11.60
CA ARG A 112 -23.43 11.10 -12.90
C ARG A 112 -22.44 11.23 -14.05
N HIS A 113 -21.32 11.92 -13.82
CA HIS A 113 -20.26 12.05 -14.82
C HIS A 113 -19.46 10.76 -14.92
N LEU A 114 -19.12 10.15 -13.78
CA LEU A 114 -18.41 8.87 -13.73
C LEU A 114 -19.18 7.74 -14.42
N TRP A 115 -20.51 7.65 -14.24
CA TRP A 115 -21.33 6.64 -14.90
C TRP A 115 -21.25 6.70 -16.43
N ARG A 116 -21.11 7.90 -17.01
CA ARG A 116 -21.01 8.08 -18.47
C ARG A 116 -19.69 7.55 -19.04
N LEU A 117 -18.68 7.35 -18.21
CA LEU A 117 -17.37 6.86 -18.64
C LEU A 117 -17.38 5.37 -18.97
N GLY A 118 -18.38 4.61 -18.49
CA GLY A 118 -18.41 3.15 -18.67
C GLY A 118 -17.25 2.42 -17.98
N ILE A 119 -16.67 3.04 -16.95
CA ILE A 119 -15.59 2.49 -16.13
C ILE A 119 -16.22 1.87 -14.88
N SER A 120 -15.82 0.64 -14.55
CA SER A 120 -16.17 0.00 -13.28
C SER A 120 -15.10 0.27 -12.22
N TRP A 121 -15.53 0.43 -10.98
CA TRP A 121 -14.64 0.83 -9.88
C TRP A 121 -14.61 -0.23 -8.80
N VAL A 122 -13.42 -0.60 -8.33
CA VAL A 122 -13.22 -1.41 -7.13
C VAL A 122 -12.42 -0.58 -6.14
N VAL A 123 -13.04 -0.18 -5.04
CA VAL A 123 -12.47 0.78 -4.10
C VAL A 123 -12.30 0.14 -2.75
N VAL A 124 -11.12 0.27 -2.15
CA VAL A 124 -10.89 -0.02 -0.73
C VAL A 124 -11.01 1.28 0.04
N GLY A 125 -11.98 1.35 0.94
CA GLY A 125 -12.06 2.45 1.91
C GLY A 125 -11.03 2.25 3.02
N GLY A 126 -10.51 3.34 3.57
CA GLY A 126 -9.64 3.33 4.76
C GLY A 126 -10.39 2.93 6.05
N ALA A 127 -11.67 3.29 6.19
CA ALA A 127 -12.44 2.97 7.39
C ALA A 127 -12.96 1.52 7.43
N GLU A 128 -13.18 1.00 8.65
CA GLU A 128 -13.79 -0.32 8.86
C GLU A 128 -15.31 -0.31 8.59
N ASP A 129 -15.98 0.79 8.88
CA ASP A 129 -17.41 0.98 8.63
C ASP A 129 -17.64 1.54 7.21
N PRO A 130 -18.48 0.90 6.38
CA PRO A 130 -18.80 1.43 5.06
C PRO A 130 -19.75 2.63 5.10
N THR A 131 -20.49 2.84 6.19
CA THR A 131 -21.58 3.84 6.27
C THR A 131 -21.16 5.24 5.79
N PRO A 132 -20.00 5.79 6.22
CA PRO A 132 -19.57 7.10 5.75
C PRO A 132 -19.32 7.16 4.23
N TYR A 133 -18.98 6.05 3.57
CA TYR A 133 -18.79 6.01 2.12
C TYR A 133 -20.11 5.96 1.33
N LEU A 134 -21.23 5.68 2.00
CA LEU A 134 -22.57 5.62 1.39
C LEU A 134 -23.34 6.95 1.52
N ASP A 135 -22.87 7.83 2.40
CA ASP A 135 -23.47 9.15 2.61
C ASP A 135 -23.31 10.08 1.38
N SER A 136 -23.93 11.26 1.44
CA SER A 136 -23.82 12.29 0.39
C SER A 136 -24.30 11.82 -1.01
N GLY A 137 -25.19 10.82 -1.04
CA GLY A 137 -25.78 10.27 -2.27
C GLY A 137 -24.87 9.30 -3.03
N ALA A 138 -23.83 8.80 -2.38
CA ALA A 138 -22.94 7.75 -2.90
C ALA A 138 -23.53 6.34 -2.74
N ASP A 139 -24.54 6.14 -1.89
CA ASP A 139 -25.29 4.89 -1.71
C ASP A 139 -25.71 4.23 -3.05
N ALA A 140 -26.31 5.01 -3.94
CA ALA A 140 -26.76 4.55 -5.24
C ALA A 140 -25.61 4.26 -6.23
N TRP A 141 -24.38 4.70 -5.92
CA TRP A 141 -23.19 4.32 -6.71
C TRP A 141 -22.71 2.91 -6.35
N TRP A 142 -22.96 2.46 -5.11
CA TRP A 142 -22.50 1.20 -4.55
C TRP A 142 -23.58 0.12 -4.44
N GLU A 143 -24.78 0.37 -4.96
CA GLU A 143 -25.99 -0.47 -4.79
C GLU A 143 -25.71 -1.98 -4.95
N ASP A 144 -24.90 -2.35 -5.94
CA ASP A 144 -24.60 -3.73 -6.29
C ASP A 144 -23.38 -4.34 -5.57
N GLY A 145 -22.64 -3.57 -4.76
CA GLY A 145 -21.25 -3.92 -4.45
C GLY A 145 -20.66 -3.39 -3.15
N VAL A 146 -21.41 -3.32 -2.04
CA VAL A 146 -20.81 -3.09 -0.71
C VAL A 146 -20.43 -4.43 -0.07
N LEU A 147 -19.12 -4.74 -0.01
CA LEU A 147 -18.62 -6.06 0.39
C LEU A 147 -17.66 -6.00 1.59
N PRO A 148 -18.01 -6.63 2.74
CA PRO A 148 -17.11 -6.73 3.87
C PRO A 148 -15.99 -7.73 3.58
N VAL A 149 -14.77 -7.41 4.00
CA VAL A 149 -13.64 -8.33 4.09
C VAL A 149 -13.57 -8.81 5.53
N PRO A 150 -14.16 -9.98 5.85
CA PRO A 150 -14.17 -10.48 7.22
C PRO A 150 -12.75 -10.87 7.66
N PRO A 151 -12.50 -10.93 8.98
CA PRO A 151 -11.35 -11.66 9.51
C PRO A 151 -11.36 -13.10 8.98
N LEU A 152 -10.16 -13.68 8.85
CA LEU A 152 -9.99 -15.08 8.47
C LEU A 152 -10.65 -15.98 9.50
N ASP A 153 -11.35 -17.00 9.02
CA ASP A 153 -11.76 -18.09 9.88
C ASP A 153 -10.55 -18.97 10.29
N GLN A 154 -10.79 -19.93 11.18
CA GLN A 154 -9.71 -20.78 11.69
C GLN A 154 -9.08 -21.67 10.61
N ALA A 155 -9.84 -22.08 9.60
CA ALA A 155 -9.33 -22.89 8.49
C ALA A 155 -8.46 -22.04 7.56
N GLU A 156 -8.95 -20.87 7.16
CA GLU A 156 -8.24 -19.90 6.33
C GLU A 156 -6.95 -19.40 7.01
N ALA A 157 -7.01 -19.10 8.31
CA ALA A 157 -5.84 -18.70 9.10
C ALA A 157 -4.80 -19.83 9.15
N ARG A 158 -5.23 -21.09 9.33
CA ARG A 158 -4.33 -22.25 9.34
C ARG A 158 -3.68 -22.45 7.98
N GLU A 159 -4.45 -22.33 6.89
CA GLU A 159 -3.95 -22.44 5.52
C GLU A 159 -2.90 -21.36 5.23
N LEU A 160 -3.20 -20.09 5.54
CA LEU A 160 -2.25 -18.99 5.35
C LEU A 160 -0.97 -19.19 6.17
N ALA A 161 -1.08 -19.61 7.43
CA ALA A 161 0.08 -19.87 8.26
C ALA A 161 0.94 -21.03 7.73
N ALA A 162 0.29 -22.14 7.34
CA ALA A 162 0.96 -23.31 6.78
C ALA A 162 1.70 -22.95 5.48
N GLN A 163 1.07 -22.19 4.59
CA GLN A 163 1.70 -21.72 3.36
C GLN A 163 2.98 -20.92 3.65
N ARG A 164 2.93 -19.96 4.59
CA ARG A 164 4.10 -19.13 4.94
C ARG A 164 5.21 -19.91 5.61
N LEU A 165 4.87 -20.89 6.45
CA LEU A 165 5.86 -21.79 7.07
C LEU A 165 6.53 -22.67 6.01
N GLN A 166 5.75 -23.24 5.08
CA GLN A 166 6.26 -24.06 3.99
C GLN A 166 7.18 -23.26 3.05
N GLU A 167 6.79 -22.04 2.68
CA GLU A 167 7.63 -21.12 1.88
C GLU A 167 8.97 -20.81 2.56
N ALA A 168 9.00 -20.78 3.89
CA ALA A 168 10.22 -20.60 4.67
C ALA A 168 11.03 -21.90 4.88
N GLY A 169 10.57 -23.04 4.37
CA GLY A 169 11.22 -24.34 4.53
C GLY A 169 11.09 -24.92 5.94
N PHE A 170 10.14 -24.44 6.76
CA PHE A 170 9.88 -24.96 8.10
C PHE A 170 9.27 -26.36 8.01
N GLN A 171 9.91 -27.33 8.69
CA GLN A 171 9.45 -28.72 8.75
C GLN A 171 8.81 -28.95 10.13
N GLY A 172 7.50 -28.72 10.24
CA GLY A 172 6.77 -28.91 11.49
C GLY A 172 5.30 -28.48 11.38
N GLU A 173 4.50 -28.82 12.39
CA GLU A 173 3.12 -28.36 12.48
C GLU A 173 3.06 -26.88 12.87
N CYS A 174 2.08 -26.15 12.34
CA CYS A 174 1.81 -24.77 12.73
C CYS A 174 1.36 -24.73 14.21
N PRO A 175 2.08 -24.04 15.11
CA PRO A 175 1.65 -23.91 16.50
C PRO A 175 0.28 -23.23 16.60
N GLY A 176 -0.65 -23.82 17.36
CA GLY A 176 -2.01 -23.29 17.55
C GLY A 176 -2.03 -21.88 18.16
N GLU A 177 -1.05 -21.58 19.02
CA GLU A 177 -0.88 -20.27 19.66
C GLU A 177 -0.69 -19.11 18.67
N LEU A 178 -0.13 -19.39 17.47
CA LEU A 178 0.01 -18.38 16.42
C LEU A 178 -1.36 -17.98 15.85
N LEU A 179 -2.25 -18.96 15.69
CA LEU A 179 -3.60 -18.77 15.17
C LEU A 179 -4.47 -18.03 16.18
N ASP A 180 -4.47 -18.50 17.43
CA ASP A 180 -5.26 -17.91 18.52
C ASP A 180 -4.83 -16.47 18.81
N GLY A 181 -3.52 -16.20 18.76
CA GLY A 181 -2.98 -14.86 18.98
C GLY A 181 -3.30 -13.87 17.86
N ALA A 182 -3.56 -14.32 16.64
CA ALA A 182 -3.87 -13.47 15.50
C ALA A 182 -5.35 -13.10 15.40
N ARG A 183 -6.25 -13.86 16.04
CA ARG A 183 -7.70 -13.61 16.06
C ARG A 183 -8.30 -13.34 14.66
N GLY A 184 -7.84 -14.10 13.68
CA GLY A 184 -8.30 -13.98 12.29
C GLY A 184 -7.73 -12.79 11.51
N ASN A 185 -6.84 -11.96 12.08
CA ASN A 185 -6.20 -10.86 11.34
C ASN A 185 -4.98 -11.38 10.54
N PRO A 186 -5.01 -11.34 9.19
CA PRO A 186 -3.90 -11.83 8.37
C PRO A 186 -2.56 -11.12 8.63
N ARG A 187 -2.58 -9.78 8.81
CA ARG A 187 -1.35 -9.00 9.05
C ARG A 187 -0.69 -9.45 10.35
N ASP A 188 -1.48 -9.61 11.41
CA ASP A 188 -0.98 -10.09 12.69
C ASP A 188 -0.52 -11.54 12.63
N LEU A 189 -1.25 -12.40 11.92
CA LEU A 189 -0.85 -13.78 11.71
C LEU A 189 0.51 -13.88 11.01
N VAL A 190 0.68 -13.17 9.89
CA VAL A 190 1.94 -13.15 9.14
C VAL A 190 3.08 -12.60 10.00
N ARG A 191 2.83 -11.55 10.78
CA ARG A 191 3.81 -11.00 11.73
C ARG A 191 4.23 -12.04 12.77
N ARG A 192 3.28 -12.76 13.36
CA ARG A 192 3.54 -13.82 14.35
C ARG A 192 4.30 -15.01 13.76
N VAL A 193 3.90 -15.47 12.58
CA VAL A 193 4.62 -16.52 11.83
C VAL A 193 6.06 -16.08 11.56
N ARG A 194 6.27 -14.84 11.12
CA ARG A 194 7.63 -14.30 10.92
C ARG A 194 8.42 -14.27 12.23
N SER A 195 7.85 -13.79 13.33
CA SER A 195 8.52 -13.78 14.63
C SER A 195 8.90 -15.19 15.09
N PHE A 196 8.01 -16.16 14.91
CA PHE A 196 8.28 -17.57 15.20
C PHE A 196 9.46 -18.11 14.37
N LEU A 197 9.45 -17.88 13.05
CA LEU A 197 10.54 -18.33 12.16
C LEU A 197 11.89 -17.72 12.55
N LEU A 198 11.92 -16.46 12.97
CA LEU A 198 13.15 -15.80 13.46
C LEU A 198 13.68 -16.49 14.72
N THR A 199 12.83 -16.78 15.71
CA THR A 199 13.24 -17.50 16.93
C THR A 199 13.73 -18.92 16.63
N GLN A 200 13.10 -19.63 15.69
CA GLN A 200 13.53 -20.98 15.29
C GLN A 200 14.89 -20.97 14.57
N SER A 201 15.14 -19.93 13.76
CA SER A 201 16.45 -19.71 13.13
C SER A 201 17.55 -19.47 14.16
N GLU A 202 17.30 -18.66 15.19
CA GLU A 202 18.25 -18.40 16.28
C GLU A 202 18.53 -19.65 17.11
N ALA A 203 17.50 -20.48 17.33
CA ALA A 203 17.62 -21.76 18.02
C ALA A 203 18.27 -22.87 17.17
N GLY A 204 18.56 -22.63 15.89
CA GLY A 204 19.14 -23.62 14.98
C GLY A 204 18.24 -24.83 14.71
N THR A 205 16.92 -24.69 14.91
CA THR A 205 15.96 -25.79 14.81
C THR A 205 14.97 -25.54 13.66
N GLY A 206 14.78 -26.54 12.80
CA GLY A 206 13.60 -26.63 11.93
C GLY A 206 13.58 -25.90 10.59
N LEU A 207 14.62 -25.13 10.22
CA LEU A 207 14.72 -24.53 8.88
C LEU A 207 15.63 -25.38 7.98
N SER A 208 15.05 -26.04 6.97
CA SER A 208 15.85 -26.72 5.95
C SER A 208 16.28 -25.71 4.89
N GLY A 209 17.59 -25.60 4.65
CA GLY A 209 18.20 -24.54 3.86
C GLY A 209 17.80 -24.55 2.39
N SER A 210 16.68 -23.90 2.04
CA SER A 210 16.43 -23.30 0.73
C SER A 210 15.27 -22.31 0.79
N ALA A 211 15.46 -21.16 1.43
CA ALA A 211 14.53 -20.04 1.26
C ALA A 211 14.73 -19.47 -0.15
N GLN A 212 13.83 -19.79 -1.09
CA GLN A 212 13.82 -19.11 -2.38
C GLN A 212 13.26 -17.70 -2.19
N PRO A 213 13.97 -16.64 -2.64
CA PRO A 213 13.42 -15.29 -2.62
C PRO A 213 12.22 -15.22 -3.56
N LEU A 214 11.09 -14.81 -3.00
CA LEU A 214 9.80 -14.69 -3.68
C LEU A 214 9.93 -13.83 -4.96
N ALA A 215 9.60 -14.40 -6.11
CA ALA A 215 9.52 -13.67 -7.37
C ALA A 215 8.39 -12.62 -7.29
N ARG A 216 8.76 -11.37 -7.02
CA ARG A 216 7.88 -10.21 -7.10
C ARG A 216 7.59 -9.93 -8.58
N TRP A 217 6.47 -10.44 -9.08
CA TRP A 217 6.06 -10.18 -10.47
C TRP A 217 5.66 -8.72 -10.67
N THR A 218 6.34 -8.09 -11.62
CA THR A 218 6.13 -6.76 -12.18
C THR A 218 5.15 -6.86 -13.36
N GLY A 219 3.86 -6.80 -13.07
CA GLY A 219 2.85 -6.53 -14.09
C GLY A 219 2.97 -5.09 -14.59
N ARG A 220 3.30 -4.90 -15.88
CA ARG A 220 3.08 -3.63 -16.60
C ARG A 220 1.56 -3.37 -16.62
N ALA A 221 0.99 -2.30 -16.07
CA ALA A 221 1.54 -1.14 -15.37
C ALA A 221 0.77 -0.94 -14.04
N SER A 222 1.37 -1.37 -12.94
CA SER A 222 1.44 -0.45 -11.80
C SER A 222 2.35 0.68 -12.27
N VAL A 223 1.92 1.94 -12.16
CA VAL A 223 2.91 2.98 -11.86
C VAL A 223 3.44 2.60 -10.49
N ALA A 224 4.38 1.66 -10.49
CA ALA A 224 5.31 1.48 -9.41
C ALA A 224 6.02 2.82 -9.37
N LEU A 225 5.65 3.64 -8.40
CA LEU A 225 6.56 4.66 -7.91
C LEU A 225 7.91 3.94 -7.76
N PRO A 226 8.96 4.42 -8.42
CA PRO A 226 10.29 3.91 -8.15
C PRO A 226 10.49 3.95 -6.64
N ASP A 227 11.13 2.92 -6.13
CA ASP A 227 12.02 3.07 -4.99
C ASP A 227 13.11 4.07 -5.41
N GLU A 228 12.75 5.35 -5.45
CA GLU A 228 13.69 6.44 -5.51
C GLU A 228 13.34 7.28 -4.31
N LEU A 229 14.08 7.00 -3.23
CA LEU A 229 14.52 8.06 -2.34
C LEU A 229 14.57 9.36 -3.14
N SER A 230 13.91 10.42 -2.67
CA SER A 230 14.03 11.73 -3.34
C SER A 230 15.51 12.05 -3.59
N ALA A 231 15.85 12.86 -4.60
CA ALA A 231 17.25 13.16 -4.91
C ALA A 231 18.07 13.59 -3.66
N ASP A 232 17.41 14.25 -2.70
CA ASP A 232 17.98 14.55 -1.39
C ASP A 232 18.11 13.28 -0.49
N GLU A 233 17.06 12.47 -0.32
CA GLU A 233 17.13 11.22 0.44
C GLU A 233 18.17 10.23 -0.08
N ALA A 234 18.31 10.12 -1.41
CA ALA A 234 19.29 9.27 -2.08
C ALA A 234 20.71 9.75 -1.79
N ARG A 235 20.92 11.06 -1.87
CA ARG A 235 22.22 11.70 -1.63
C ARG A 235 22.65 11.61 -0.17
N LEU A 236 21.71 11.75 0.77
CA LEU A 236 21.98 11.53 2.19
C LEU A 236 22.31 10.05 2.45
N THR A 237 21.50 9.13 1.94
CA THR A 237 21.72 7.68 2.08
C THR A 237 23.07 7.23 1.52
N ALA A 238 23.47 7.73 0.35
CA ALA A 238 24.76 7.43 -0.26
C ALA A 238 25.94 7.91 0.60
N LEU A 239 25.83 9.10 1.20
CA LEU A 239 26.87 9.64 2.06
C LEU A 239 27.00 8.88 3.39
N VAL A 240 25.88 8.48 4.00
CA VAL A 240 25.90 7.63 5.21
C VAL A 240 26.51 6.27 4.91
N ARG A 241 26.27 5.73 3.71
CA ARG A 241 26.86 4.47 3.27
C ARG A 241 28.38 4.56 3.11
N SER A 242 28.91 5.69 2.63
CA SER A 242 30.35 5.88 2.44
C SER A 242 31.09 6.30 3.71
N SER A 243 30.46 7.10 4.57
CA SER A 243 31.12 7.76 5.71
C SER A 243 30.77 7.13 7.06
N GLY A 244 29.80 6.21 7.09
CA GLY A 244 29.33 5.54 8.31
C GLY A 244 28.27 6.32 9.08
N PRO A 245 27.89 5.86 10.30
CA PRO A 245 26.91 6.53 11.14
C PRO A 245 27.29 7.97 11.46
N PHE A 246 26.31 8.87 11.52
CA PHE A 246 26.56 10.28 11.72
C PHE A 246 25.65 10.90 12.80
N SER A 247 26.12 11.98 13.40
CA SER A 247 25.28 12.81 14.28
C SER A 247 25.01 14.16 13.62
N LEU A 248 23.79 14.67 13.74
CA LEU A 248 23.47 16.03 13.27
C LEU A 248 24.23 17.12 14.05
N ALA A 249 24.79 16.79 15.23
CA ALA A 249 25.68 17.69 15.95
C ALA A 249 27.02 17.93 15.23
N ASP A 250 27.43 17.04 14.32
CA ASP A 250 28.65 17.19 13.53
C ASP A 250 28.37 18.05 12.30
N ARG A 251 29.04 19.20 12.23
CA ARG A 251 28.86 20.16 11.12
C ARG A 251 29.53 19.74 9.82
N THR A 252 30.29 18.64 9.82
CA THR A 252 31.00 18.11 8.65
C THR A 252 30.03 17.62 7.58
N LEU A 253 28.96 16.92 7.97
CA LEU A 253 28.00 16.33 7.03
C LEU A 253 27.08 17.38 6.36
N PRO A 254 26.54 18.39 7.06
CA PRO A 254 25.87 19.52 6.42
C PRO A 254 26.77 20.28 5.44
N ALA A 255 28.07 20.40 5.75
CA ALA A 255 29.04 21.07 4.87
C ALA A 255 29.34 20.24 3.61
N GLU A 256 29.49 18.91 3.72
CA GLU A 256 29.71 18.02 2.58
C GLU A 256 28.49 17.91 1.63
N LEU A 257 27.26 17.98 2.18
CA LEU A 257 26.04 17.99 1.37
C LEU A 257 25.71 19.37 0.78
N GLY A 258 26.29 20.44 1.32
CA GLY A 258 25.95 21.82 1.00
C GLY A 258 24.53 22.19 1.45
N TRP A 259 24.02 21.57 2.52
CA TRP A 259 22.66 21.77 3.01
C TRP A 259 22.63 22.48 4.36
N ALA A 260 21.65 23.36 4.54
CA ALA A 260 21.36 23.93 5.85
C ALA A 260 20.90 22.83 6.83
N TYR A 261 21.25 22.98 8.11
CA TYR A 261 20.93 22.03 9.18
C TYR A 261 19.46 21.57 9.16
N GLY A 262 18.51 22.51 8.99
CA GLY A 262 17.08 22.20 8.95
C GLY A 262 16.66 21.30 7.78
N LYS A 263 17.38 21.37 6.64
CA LYS A 263 17.15 20.48 5.49
C LYS A 263 17.68 19.08 5.79
N VAL A 264 18.89 18.96 6.34
CA VAL A 264 19.47 17.65 6.74
C VAL A 264 18.59 16.97 7.78
N HIS A 265 18.14 17.70 8.80
CA HIS A 265 17.26 17.17 9.86
C HIS A 265 15.92 16.66 9.30
N ARG A 266 15.31 17.40 8.35
CA ARG A 266 14.05 17.00 7.71
C ARG A 266 14.20 15.72 6.89
N VAL A 267 15.24 15.64 6.06
CA VAL A 267 15.51 14.48 5.19
C VAL A 267 15.88 13.26 6.04
N ALA A 268 16.69 13.42 7.09
CA ALA A 268 17.03 12.33 8.01
C ALA A 268 15.80 11.76 8.72
N ASN A 269 14.87 12.60 9.18
CA ASN A 269 13.62 12.13 9.80
C ASN A 269 12.65 11.48 8.81
N GLU A 270 12.65 11.91 7.55
CA GLU A 270 11.90 11.23 6.50
C GLU A 270 12.47 9.83 6.23
N LEU A 271 13.79 9.70 6.13
CA LEU A 271 14.46 8.40 5.99
C LEU A 271 14.26 7.48 7.20
N VAL A 272 14.19 8.02 8.42
CA VAL A 272 13.85 7.24 9.63
C VAL A 272 12.41 6.76 9.59
N ARG A 273 11.46 7.61 9.18
CA ARG A 273 10.05 7.21 9.00
C ARG A 273 9.87 6.13 7.93
N ARG A 274 10.73 6.14 6.91
CA ARG A 274 10.77 5.14 5.84
C ARG A 274 11.54 3.86 6.21
N GLY A 275 12.15 3.79 7.39
CA GLY A 275 12.93 2.63 7.83
C GLY A 275 14.25 2.44 7.06
N VAL A 276 14.74 3.50 6.41
CA VAL A 276 16.03 3.50 5.69
C VAL A 276 17.17 3.89 6.64
N LEU A 277 16.88 4.77 7.59
CA LEU A 277 17.77 5.12 8.69
C LEU A 277 17.17 4.68 10.02
N THR A 278 18.04 4.28 10.94
CA THR A 278 17.72 4.10 12.36
C THR A 278 18.30 5.24 13.17
N ARG A 279 17.49 5.76 14.11
CA ARG A 279 17.89 6.77 15.08
C ARG A 279 18.21 6.08 16.40
N THR A 280 19.45 6.16 16.85
CA THR A 280 19.89 5.65 18.16
C THR A 280 20.41 6.78 19.02
N GLU A 281 20.18 6.68 20.33
CA GLU A 281 20.75 7.59 21.31
C GLU A 281 22.03 6.97 21.85
N ALA A 282 23.17 7.61 21.58
CA ALA A 282 24.46 7.19 22.12
C ALA A 282 24.77 7.97 23.41
N PRO A 283 25.42 7.34 24.41
CA PRO A 283 25.93 8.05 25.57
C PRO A 283 26.94 9.10 25.11
N GLY A 284 26.65 10.38 25.34
CA GLY A 284 27.62 11.46 25.13
C GLY A 284 28.58 11.52 26.32
N GLU A 285 29.83 11.93 26.09
CA GLU A 285 30.86 12.01 27.15
C GLU A 285 30.53 13.03 28.25
N ILE A 286 29.65 14.02 28.01
CA ILE A 286 29.19 14.98 29.02
C ILE A 286 27.74 15.42 28.71
N GLY A 287 26.79 15.02 29.56
CA GLY A 287 25.56 15.78 29.88
C GLY A 287 24.42 15.89 28.85
N ARG A 288 24.56 15.43 27.60
CA ARG A 288 23.40 15.34 26.68
C ARG A 288 23.51 14.12 25.76
N PRO A 289 22.49 13.24 25.69
CA PRO A 289 22.50 12.09 24.80
C PRO A 289 22.63 12.57 23.35
N ARG A 290 23.54 11.93 22.61
CA ARG A 290 23.86 12.30 21.24
C ARG A 290 23.02 11.42 20.30
N VAL A 291 22.20 12.07 19.49
CA VAL A 291 21.42 11.37 18.47
C VAL A 291 22.33 11.00 17.30
N VAL A 292 22.40 9.70 17.02
CA VAL A 292 23.17 9.13 15.92
C VAL A 292 22.19 8.48 14.93
N TYR A 293 22.42 8.72 13.65
CA TYR A 293 21.70 8.14 12.54
C TYR A 293 22.60 7.12 11.85
N SER A 294 22.11 5.90 11.68
CA SER A 294 22.79 4.82 10.97
C SER A 294 21.88 4.24 9.89
N LEU A 295 22.44 3.64 8.85
CA LEU A 295 21.63 2.85 7.91
C LEU A 295 21.00 1.68 8.64
N THR A 296 19.71 1.46 8.38
CA THR A 296 19.03 0.27 8.83
C THR A 296 19.66 -0.91 8.10
N VAL A 297 20.34 -1.79 8.85
CA VAL A 297 20.93 -3.01 8.29
C VAL A 297 19.76 -3.90 7.86
N ALA A 298 19.68 -4.19 6.56
CA ALA A 298 18.71 -5.11 5.99
C ALA A 298 19.00 -6.55 6.42
#